data_AF-A0A5E4UN91-F1
#
_entry.id   AF-A0A5E4UN91-F1
#
_cell.length_a   1.000
_cell.length_b   1.000
_cell.length_c   1.000
_cell.angle_alpha   90.00
_cell.angle_beta   90.00
_cell.angle_gamma   90.00
#
_symmetry.space_group_name_H-M   'P 1'
#
loop_
_entity.id
_entity.type
_entity.pdbx_description
1 polymer ?
#
loop_
_entity_poly.entity_id
_entity_poly.type
_entity_poly.pdbx_seq_one_letter_code
_entity_poly.pdbx_strand_id
1 'polypeptide(L)'
;MSAAQTLTGSIAANTVQKWLRAWYSTGMPDAIDLEIVRQMLPSTPYGTGVREIKAPMVLDVDSCEGMLVRNPKDAAEWGIFYNGKASSERRRFTIAHELGHFILHRGQQQSFNCDKESVYSGVDTIRAIEREADDFASNLLMPGDLLRDWISSQRIDLHVLSAIAKRFQVSFEALCIRFIKFTTQRAILVYWDNGYVKYEWRSSSAIRTRARIRRNADPQEPLPGTLAADASVDQEWNGTEISAAIWCPEEAQHMKLREFKHSYGARDRVLTLLLLESAEPRPWDRSWRDGESFDSLDQFVSNGQLPVR
;
A
#
# COMPACT_ATOMS: atom_id res chain seq x y z
N MET A 1 30.79 4.66 -17.24
CA MET A 1 29.56 5.47 -17.23
C MET A 1 28.60 4.78 -16.29
N SER A 2 28.30 5.38 -15.12
CA SER A 2 27.30 4.85 -14.20
C SER A 2 25.95 4.86 -14.94
N ALA A 3 25.30 3.71 -15.06
CA ALA A 3 23.93 3.65 -15.54
C ALA A 3 23.09 4.52 -14.60
N ALA A 4 22.39 5.51 -15.15
CA ALA A 4 21.47 6.32 -14.37
C ALA A 4 20.45 5.40 -13.72
N GLN A 5 20.29 5.49 -12.40
CA GLN A 5 19.33 4.69 -11.66
C GLN A 5 17.92 4.98 -12.19
N THR A 6 17.19 3.94 -12.59
CA THR A 6 15.79 4.07 -13.05
C THR A 6 14.95 4.71 -11.95
N LEU A 7 14.23 5.78 -12.29
CA LEU A 7 13.37 6.49 -11.34
C LEU A 7 12.10 5.68 -11.07
N THR A 8 12.04 5.00 -9.93
CA THR A 8 10.85 4.27 -9.47
C THR A 8 9.92 5.15 -8.64
N GLY A 9 8.67 4.71 -8.44
CA GLY A 9 7.69 5.41 -7.60
C GLY A 9 8.19 5.68 -6.17
N SER A 10 8.76 4.67 -5.51
CA SER A 10 9.41 4.82 -4.20
C SER A 10 10.58 5.82 -4.19
N ILE A 11 11.48 5.80 -5.19
CA ILE A 11 12.60 6.76 -5.28
C ILE A 11 12.07 8.20 -5.46
N ALA A 12 11.08 8.36 -6.33
CA ALA A 12 10.44 9.66 -6.56
C ALA A 12 9.75 10.19 -5.30
N ALA A 13 8.96 9.36 -4.62
CA ALA A 13 8.28 9.73 -3.38
C ALA A 13 9.27 10.11 -2.27
N ASN A 14 10.34 9.33 -2.09
CA ASN A 14 11.39 9.62 -1.11
C ASN A 14 12.12 10.94 -1.42
N THR A 15 12.30 11.26 -2.69
CA THR A 15 12.90 12.54 -3.12
C THR A 15 11.99 13.72 -2.77
N VAL A 16 10.69 13.61 -3.05
CA VAL A 16 9.70 14.62 -2.65
C VAL A 16 9.68 14.80 -1.13
N GLN A 17 9.70 13.71 -0.35
CA GLN A 17 9.75 13.77 1.10
C GLN A 17 11.01 14.49 1.62
N LYS A 18 12.18 14.26 1.01
CA LYS A 18 13.40 14.99 1.37
C LYS A 18 13.25 16.49 1.14
N TRP A 19 12.64 16.90 0.03
CA TRP A 19 12.36 18.31 -0.22
C TRP A 19 11.36 18.89 0.78
N LEU A 20 10.31 18.16 1.15
CA LEU A 20 9.36 18.59 2.17
C LEU A 20 10.03 18.74 3.55
N ARG A 21 10.88 17.78 3.95
CA ARG A 21 11.63 17.87 5.21
C ARG A 21 12.54 19.09 5.22
N ALA A 22 13.21 19.38 4.11
CA ALA A 22 14.04 20.58 3.96
C ALA A 22 13.19 21.87 4.00
N TRP A 23 12.02 21.87 3.37
CA TRP A 23 11.08 23.00 3.36
C TRP A 23 10.57 23.33 4.77
N TYR A 24 10.13 22.33 5.52
CA TYR A 24 9.64 22.52 6.89
C TYR A 24 10.75 22.85 7.89
N SER A 25 11.99 22.38 7.65
CA SER A 25 13.14 22.43 8.57
C SER A 25 12.95 21.67 9.88
N THR A 26 11.87 21.92 10.62
CA THR A 26 11.46 21.21 11.85
C THR A 26 9.95 21.11 11.93
N GLY A 27 9.42 20.05 12.53
CA GLY A 27 7.97 19.93 12.78
C GLY A 27 7.13 19.67 11.53
N MET A 28 7.68 18.95 10.55
CA MET A 28 6.91 18.45 9.41
C MET A 28 5.73 17.60 9.91
N PRO A 29 4.49 17.87 9.48
CA PRO A 29 3.33 17.07 9.87
C PRO A 29 3.45 15.61 9.40
N ASP A 30 2.88 14.69 10.18
CA ASP A 30 2.79 13.26 9.82
C ASP A 30 2.03 13.08 8.48
N ALA A 31 0.92 13.79 8.31
CA ALA A 31 0.17 13.84 7.06
C ALA A 31 0.83 14.83 6.09
N ILE A 32 1.32 14.31 4.96
CA ILE A 32 1.88 15.13 3.88
C ILE A 32 0.89 16.18 3.36
N ASP A 33 1.29 17.43 3.29
CA ASP A 33 0.49 18.44 2.60
C ASP A 33 0.70 18.33 1.08
N LEU A 34 -0.29 17.76 0.38
CA LEU A 34 -0.25 17.59 -1.07
C LEU A 34 -0.33 18.93 -1.83
N GLU A 35 -0.85 19.98 -1.21
CA GLU A 35 -0.90 21.30 -1.82
C GLU A 35 0.50 21.91 -1.87
N ILE A 36 1.29 21.77 -0.80
CA ILE A 36 2.70 22.17 -0.79
C ILE A 36 3.48 21.36 -1.83
N VAL A 37 3.25 20.03 -1.91
CA VAL A 37 3.88 19.18 -2.94
C VAL A 37 3.54 19.67 -4.35
N ARG A 38 2.27 19.96 -4.62
CA ARG A 38 1.84 20.47 -5.93
C ARG A 38 2.52 21.79 -6.27
N GLN A 39 2.53 22.75 -5.34
CA GLN A 39 3.08 24.08 -5.55
C GLN A 39 4.60 24.08 -5.72
N MET A 40 5.31 23.21 -5.01
CA MET A 40 6.78 23.14 -5.11
C MET A 40 7.24 22.50 -6.42
N LEU A 41 6.51 21.51 -6.96
CA LEU A 41 6.96 20.67 -8.08
C LEU A 41 7.52 21.46 -9.29
N PRO A 42 6.87 22.52 -9.80
CA PRO A 42 7.39 23.36 -10.89
C PRO A 42 8.80 23.92 -10.66
N SER A 43 9.18 24.16 -9.40
CA SER A 43 10.51 24.67 -9.02
C SER A 43 11.58 23.57 -8.85
N THR A 44 11.20 22.30 -9.00
CA THR A 44 12.08 21.15 -8.80
C THR A 44 12.49 20.51 -10.14
N PRO A 45 13.51 19.64 -10.16
CA PRO A 45 13.82 18.85 -11.36
C PRO A 45 12.62 18.08 -11.93
N TYR A 46 11.68 17.63 -11.08
CA TYR A 46 10.47 16.93 -11.52
C TYR A 46 9.44 17.84 -12.21
N GLY A 47 9.56 19.16 -12.09
CA GLY A 47 8.68 20.13 -12.76
C GLY A 47 9.32 20.82 -13.96
N THR A 48 10.47 20.36 -14.46
CA THR A 48 11.18 21.01 -15.58
C THR A 48 10.24 21.26 -16.76
N GLY A 49 10.17 22.52 -17.21
CA GLY A 49 9.32 22.96 -18.33
C GLY A 49 7.85 23.19 -17.97
N VAL A 50 7.47 23.03 -16.71
CA VAL A 50 6.12 23.28 -16.20
C VAL A 50 6.13 24.57 -15.38
N ARG A 51 5.20 25.47 -15.68
CA ARG A 51 4.96 26.70 -14.94
C ARG A 51 4.02 26.46 -13.78
N GLU A 52 2.98 25.67 -14.00
CA GLU A 52 1.91 25.47 -13.01
C GLU A 52 1.26 24.10 -13.14
N ILE A 53 0.94 23.49 -11.99
CA ILE A 53 -0.03 22.41 -11.87
C ILE A 53 -1.22 23.01 -11.14
N LYS A 54 -2.38 23.20 -11.76
CA LYS A 54 -3.54 23.85 -11.12
C LYS A 54 -4.03 23.09 -9.90
N ALA A 55 -4.65 23.81 -8.97
CA ALA A 55 -5.29 23.22 -7.80
C ALA A 55 -6.24 22.09 -8.23
N PRO A 56 -6.29 20.94 -7.51
CA PRO A 56 -7.14 19.82 -7.88
C PRO A 56 -8.62 20.22 -7.97
N MET A 57 -9.29 19.81 -9.05
CA MET A 57 -10.68 20.15 -9.35
C MET A 57 -11.59 18.94 -9.22
N VAL A 58 -12.81 19.16 -8.76
CA VAL A 58 -13.82 18.09 -8.72
C VAL A 58 -14.29 17.77 -10.13
N LEU A 59 -14.31 16.49 -10.47
CA LEU A 59 -14.98 15.95 -11.64
C LEU A 59 -16.10 15.03 -11.15
N ASP A 60 -17.35 15.44 -11.34
CA ASP A 60 -18.52 14.68 -10.88
C ASP A 60 -18.96 13.66 -11.93
N VAL A 61 -18.07 12.72 -12.24
CA VAL A 61 -18.32 11.63 -13.20
C VAL A 61 -18.04 10.30 -12.49
N ASP A 62 -19.07 9.47 -12.35
CA ASP A 62 -18.99 8.25 -11.51
C ASP A 62 -18.00 7.20 -12.05
N SER A 63 -17.68 7.23 -13.35
CA SER A 63 -16.76 6.29 -14.01
C SER A 63 -15.28 6.65 -13.83
N CYS A 64 -14.95 7.89 -13.51
CA CYS A 64 -13.58 8.39 -13.40
C CYS A 64 -13.24 8.62 -11.91
N GLU A 65 -12.18 7.98 -11.43
CA GLU A 65 -11.72 8.20 -10.06
C GLU A 65 -10.77 9.41 -9.97
N GLY A 66 -9.93 9.60 -10.99
CA GLY A 66 -8.92 10.65 -11.11
C GLY A 66 -8.45 10.86 -12.54
N MET A 67 -7.92 12.05 -12.83
CA MET A 67 -7.37 12.37 -14.14
C MET A 67 -6.28 13.44 -14.04
N LEU A 68 -5.14 13.20 -14.68
CA LEU A 68 -4.10 14.19 -14.93
C LEU A 68 -4.18 14.64 -16.40
N VAL A 69 -4.27 15.95 -16.65
CA VAL A 69 -4.40 16.50 -17.99
C VAL A 69 -3.46 17.68 -18.20
N ARG A 70 -2.75 17.70 -19.33
CA ARG A 70 -2.02 18.88 -19.78
C ARG A 70 -2.95 19.86 -20.49
N ASN A 71 -2.82 21.15 -20.23
CA ASN A 71 -3.62 22.15 -20.92
C ASN A 71 -3.28 22.16 -22.43
N PRO A 72 -4.27 21.96 -23.33
CA PRO A 72 -4.03 21.94 -24.78
C PRO A 72 -3.60 23.30 -25.36
N LYS A 73 -3.90 24.39 -24.65
CA LYS A 73 -3.52 25.77 -25.03
C LYS A 73 -2.22 26.22 -24.38
N ASP A 74 -1.75 25.52 -23.35
CA ASP A 74 -0.53 25.87 -22.64
C ASP A 74 0.23 24.62 -22.16
N ALA A 75 1.29 24.33 -22.90
CA ALA A 75 2.20 23.23 -22.68
C ALA A 75 2.87 23.22 -21.27
N ALA A 76 2.95 24.37 -20.61
CA ALA A 76 3.55 24.51 -19.29
C ALA A 76 2.52 24.43 -18.15
N GLU A 77 1.26 24.11 -18.45
CA GLU A 77 0.18 24.05 -17.46
C GLU A 77 -0.45 22.65 -17.42
N TRP A 78 -0.66 22.13 -16.20
CA TRP A 78 -1.31 20.85 -15.95
C TRP A 78 -2.50 21.01 -14.99
N GLY A 79 -3.46 20.09 -15.04
CA GLY A 79 -4.61 20.03 -14.15
C GLY A 79 -4.82 18.62 -13.60
N ILE A 80 -5.25 18.55 -12.35
CA ILE A 80 -5.62 17.31 -11.66
C ILE A 80 -7.12 17.35 -11.40
N PHE A 81 -7.81 16.26 -11.71
CA PHE A 81 -9.22 16.06 -11.44
C PHE A 81 -9.42 14.84 -10.56
N TYR A 82 -10.45 14.86 -9.72
CA TYR A 82 -10.80 13.72 -8.86
C TYR A 82 -12.30 13.64 -8.63
N ASN A 83 -12.79 12.45 -8.28
CA ASN A 83 -14.20 12.24 -7.95
C ASN A 83 -14.58 12.90 -6.61
N GLY A 84 -15.47 13.90 -6.66
CA GLY A 84 -15.92 14.65 -5.49
C GLY A 84 -16.72 13.84 -4.47
N LYS A 85 -17.36 12.74 -4.90
CA LYS A 85 -18.17 11.85 -4.05
C LYS A 85 -17.32 10.84 -3.26
N ALA A 86 -16.04 10.71 -3.58
CA ALA A 86 -15.14 9.80 -2.88
C ALA A 86 -14.81 10.30 -1.45
N SER A 87 -14.42 9.37 -0.56
CA SER A 87 -14.03 9.73 0.81
C SER A 87 -12.81 10.67 0.83
N SER A 88 -12.58 11.37 1.94
CA SER A 88 -11.39 12.22 2.12
C SER A 88 -10.09 11.48 1.82
N GLU A 89 -9.95 10.26 2.34
CA GLU A 89 -8.76 9.42 2.18
C GLU A 89 -8.59 8.98 0.73
N ARG A 90 -9.70 8.63 0.05
CA ARG A 90 -9.68 8.22 -1.35
C ARG A 90 -9.32 9.39 -2.26
N ARG A 91 -9.91 10.57 -2.06
CA ARG A 91 -9.56 11.80 -2.80
C ARG A 91 -8.09 12.16 -2.63
N ARG A 92 -7.58 12.06 -1.40
CA ARG A 92 -6.16 12.30 -1.08
C ARG A 92 -5.24 11.30 -1.78
N PHE A 93 -5.59 10.02 -1.78
CA PHE A 93 -4.85 9.01 -2.54
C PHE A 93 -4.87 9.30 -4.03
N THR A 94 -6.02 9.60 -4.62
CA THR A 94 -6.15 9.96 -6.03
C THR A 94 -5.24 11.15 -6.38
N ILE A 95 -5.28 12.24 -5.61
CA ILE A 95 -4.42 13.41 -5.88
C ILE A 95 -2.93 13.03 -5.82
N ALA A 96 -2.53 12.22 -4.83
CA ALA A 96 -1.15 11.74 -4.74
C ALA A 96 -0.77 10.82 -5.93
N HIS A 97 -1.71 10.02 -6.41
CA HIS A 97 -1.57 9.14 -7.58
C HIS A 97 -1.38 9.95 -8.87
N GLU A 98 -2.21 10.98 -9.10
CA GLU A 98 -2.05 11.88 -10.25
C GLU A 98 -0.73 12.68 -10.20
N LEU A 99 -0.26 13.06 -9.00
CA LEU A 99 1.08 13.63 -8.84
C LEU A 99 2.18 12.62 -9.18
N GLY A 100 1.96 11.32 -8.93
CA GLY A 100 2.81 10.23 -9.38
C GLY A 100 2.90 10.18 -10.91
N HIS A 101 1.76 10.20 -11.61
CA HIS A 101 1.73 10.32 -13.07
C HIS A 101 2.47 11.55 -13.57
N PHE A 102 2.30 12.69 -12.91
CA PHE A 102 3.00 13.91 -13.30
C PHE A 102 4.52 13.75 -13.21
N ILE A 103 5.02 13.19 -12.11
CA ILE A 103 6.46 13.06 -11.88
C ILE A 103 7.08 12.02 -12.80
N LEU A 104 6.43 10.85 -12.93
CA LEU A 104 7.02 9.67 -13.55
C LEU A 104 6.66 9.52 -15.04
N HIS A 105 5.49 10.01 -15.46
CA HIS A 105 4.87 9.58 -16.73
C HIS A 105 4.48 10.74 -17.65
N ARG A 106 4.47 12.00 -17.21
CA ARG A 106 4.03 13.16 -18.02
C ARG A 106 4.71 13.32 -19.39
N GLY A 107 5.91 12.78 -19.57
CA GLY A 107 6.62 12.79 -20.84
C GLY A 107 6.09 11.78 -21.87
N GLN A 108 5.30 10.81 -21.43
CA GLN A 108 4.80 9.70 -22.24
C GLN A 108 3.42 9.99 -22.85
N GLN A 109 2.55 10.67 -22.10
CA GLN A 109 1.18 10.98 -22.52
C GLN A 109 0.77 12.38 -22.06
N GLN A 110 -0.15 13.00 -22.80
CA GLN A 110 -0.69 14.34 -22.48
C GLN A 110 -1.84 14.29 -21.48
N SER A 111 -2.42 13.10 -21.26
CA SER A 111 -3.50 12.85 -20.31
C SER A 111 -3.46 11.42 -19.80
N PHE A 112 -3.78 11.23 -18.52
CA PHE A 112 -3.97 9.93 -17.87
C PHE A 112 -5.37 9.92 -17.28
N ASN A 113 -6.18 8.91 -17.63
CA ASN A 113 -7.52 8.73 -17.06
C ASN A 113 -7.55 7.40 -16.28
N CYS A 114 -7.77 7.52 -14.98
CA CYS A 114 -7.84 6.39 -14.07
C CYS A 114 -9.31 5.94 -13.94
N ASP A 115 -9.71 5.03 -14.83
CA ASP A 115 -11.00 4.34 -14.77
C ASP A 115 -10.92 3.09 -13.88
N LYS A 116 -12.04 2.68 -13.27
CA LYS A 116 -12.11 1.42 -12.48
C LYS A 116 -11.87 0.15 -13.30
N GLU A 117 -12.09 0.21 -14.62
CA GLU A 117 -12.09 -0.97 -15.51
C GLU A 117 -10.89 -1.03 -16.47
N SER A 118 -10.09 0.03 -16.60
CA SER A 118 -8.96 0.09 -17.55
C SER A 118 -7.83 -0.90 -17.23
N VAL A 119 -7.81 -1.47 -16.01
CA VAL A 119 -6.89 -2.54 -15.61
C VAL A 119 -7.14 -3.84 -16.40
N TYR A 120 -8.32 -4.04 -16.99
CA TYR A 120 -8.67 -5.29 -17.70
C TYR A 120 -8.38 -5.29 -19.20
N SER A 121 -8.09 -4.14 -19.82
CA SER A 121 -7.84 -4.02 -21.27
C SER A 121 -6.35 -3.95 -21.65
N GLY A 122 -5.60 -5.01 -21.41
CA GLY A 122 -4.69 -5.57 -22.43
C GLY A 122 -3.37 -4.90 -22.83
N VAL A 123 -2.75 -3.95 -22.10
CA VAL A 123 -1.35 -3.57 -22.38
C VAL A 123 -0.54 -3.54 -21.08
N ASP A 124 0.44 -4.44 -20.95
CA ASP A 124 1.28 -4.57 -19.74
C ASP A 124 1.97 -3.26 -19.33
N THR A 125 2.22 -2.37 -20.29
CA THR A 125 2.79 -1.04 -20.05
C THR A 125 1.86 -0.12 -19.27
N ILE A 126 0.56 -0.09 -19.58
CA ILE A 126 -0.42 0.74 -18.84
C ILE A 126 -0.53 0.23 -17.41
N ARG A 127 -0.61 -1.10 -17.23
CA ARG A 127 -0.62 -1.70 -15.89
C ARG A 127 0.65 -1.38 -15.09
N ALA A 128 1.80 -1.30 -15.74
CA ALA A 128 3.05 -0.91 -15.08
C ALA A 128 3.01 0.56 -14.63
N ILE A 129 2.56 1.47 -15.51
CA ILE A 129 2.40 2.90 -15.23
C ILE A 129 1.46 3.13 -14.02
N GLU A 130 0.28 2.51 -14.01
CA GLU A 130 -0.67 2.63 -12.89
C GLU A 130 -0.06 2.12 -11.57
N ARG A 131 0.67 1.01 -11.62
CA ARG A 131 1.37 0.47 -10.43
C ARG A 131 2.47 1.39 -9.94
N GLU A 132 3.20 2.04 -10.84
CA GLU A 132 4.26 3.00 -10.49
C GLU A 132 3.67 4.26 -9.83
N ALA A 133 2.52 4.75 -10.32
CA ALA A 133 1.76 5.83 -9.70
C ALA A 133 1.19 5.44 -8.33
N ASP A 134 0.64 4.22 -8.19
CA ASP A 134 0.18 3.67 -6.91
C ASP A 134 1.32 3.50 -5.89
N ASP A 135 2.48 3.03 -6.35
CA ASP A 135 3.68 2.90 -5.51
C ASP A 135 4.16 4.29 -5.07
N PHE A 136 4.21 5.27 -5.96
CA PHE A 136 4.52 6.65 -5.60
C PHE A 136 3.56 7.19 -4.54
N ALA A 137 2.24 7.12 -4.79
CA ALA A 137 1.22 7.64 -3.88
C ALA A 137 1.30 6.98 -2.49
N SER A 138 1.45 5.66 -2.46
CA SER A 138 1.59 4.88 -1.22
C SER A 138 2.85 5.26 -0.44
N ASN A 139 3.97 5.45 -1.12
CA ASN A 139 5.22 5.84 -0.47
C ASN A 139 5.18 7.29 0.00
N LEU A 140 4.58 8.20 -0.78
CA LEU A 140 4.45 9.61 -0.40
C LEU A 140 3.55 9.76 0.82
N LEU A 141 2.36 9.16 0.81
CA LEU A 141 1.36 9.33 1.87
C LEU A 141 1.67 8.54 3.13
N MET A 142 2.41 7.42 3.02
CA MET A 142 2.83 6.59 4.16
C MET A 142 4.36 6.36 4.12
N PRO A 143 5.15 7.35 4.56
CA PRO A 143 6.61 7.27 4.60
C PRO A 143 7.08 6.02 5.34
N GLY A 144 7.92 5.23 4.67
CA GLY A 144 8.33 3.91 5.17
C GLY A 144 9.19 3.97 6.43
N ASP A 145 9.97 5.04 6.59
CA ASP A 145 10.79 5.27 7.79
C ASP A 145 9.91 5.57 9.01
N LEU A 146 8.99 6.54 8.90
CA LEU A 146 8.03 6.86 9.97
C LEU A 146 7.17 5.66 10.35
N LEU A 147 6.66 4.93 9.35
CA LEU A 147 5.87 3.74 9.61
C LEU A 147 6.70 2.68 10.36
N ARG A 148 7.94 2.43 9.95
CA ARG A 148 8.83 1.44 10.59
C ARG A 148 9.09 1.81 12.05
N ASP A 149 9.40 3.07 12.32
CA ASP A 149 9.66 3.55 13.67
C ASP A 149 8.44 3.36 14.59
N TRP A 150 7.24 3.67 14.09
CA TRP A 150 6.00 3.51 14.86
C TRP A 150 5.59 2.06 15.09
N ILE A 151 5.85 1.15 14.15
CA ILE A 151 5.48 -0.26 14.32
C ILE A 151 6.51 -1.03 15.16
N SER A 152 7.77 -0.59 15.16
CA SER A 152 8.85 -1.23 15.95
C SER A 152 8.89 -0.77 17.41
N SER A 153 8.29 0.37 17.73
CA SER A 153 8.31 0.96 19.09
C SER A 153 7.19 0.48 20.01
N GLN A 154 6.26 -0.34 19.53
CA GLN A 154 5.11 -0.79 20.32
C GLN A 154 4.57 -2.15 19.87
N ARG A 155 3.73 -2.75 20.72
CA ARG A 155 2.96 -3.94 20.36
C ARG A 155 1.88 -3.56 19.34
N ILE A 156 1.73 -4.36 18.29
CA ILE A 156 0.73 -4.12 17.25
C ILE A 156 -0.62 -4.73 17.62
N ASP A 157 -1.65 -3.91 17.51
CA ASP A 157 -3.06 -4.29 17.45
C ASP A 157 -3.80 -3.38 16.44
N LEU A 158 -5.10 -3.57 16.24
CA LEU A 158 -5.85 -2.75 15.28
C LEU A 158 -6.07 -1.31 15.75
N HIS A 159 -6.01 -1.03 17.05
CA HIS A 159 -6.11 0.34 17.57
C HIS A 159 -4.87 1.16 17.19
N VAL A 160 -3.68 0.56 17.35
CA VAL A 160 -2.40 1.15 16.95
C VAL A 160 -2.40 1.45 15.45
N LEU A 161 -2.78 0.47 14.62
CA LEU A 161 -2.87 0.67 13.18
C LEU A 161 -3.92 1.76 12.85
N SER A 162 -5.08 1.78 13.49
CA SER A 162 -6.08 2.82 13.28
C SER A 162 -5.56 4.21 13.63
N ALA A 163 -4.80 4.35 14.72
CA ALA A 163 -4.18 5.61 15.14
C ALA A 163 -3.15 6.10 14.13
N ILE A 164 -2.31 5.21 13.60
CA ILE A 164 -1.34 5.52 12.55
C ILE A 164 -2.06 5.94 11.25
N ALA A 165 -3.16 5.26 10.89
CA ALA A 165 -3.90 5.56 9.67
C ALA A 165 -4.50 6.97 9.73
N LYS A 166 -5.03 7.35 10.91
CA LYS A 166 -5.52 8.70 11.19
C LYS A 166 -4.41 9.75 11.11
N ARG A 167 -3.20 9.46 11.61
CA ARG A 167 -2.04 10.36 11.51
C ARG A 167 -1.63 10.64 10.07
N PHE A 168 -1.61 9.60 9.22
CA PHE A 168 -1.32 9.78 7.78
C PHE A 168 -2.52 10.26 6.95
N GLN A 169 -3.72 10.28 7.53
CA GLN A 169 -4.99 10.58 6.85
C GLN A 169 -5.26 9.65 5.66
N VAL A 170 -5.01 8.37 5.85
CA VAL A 170 -5.24 7.30 4.87
C VAL A 170 -6.33 6.34 5.36
N SER A 171 -6.87 5.53 4.46
CA SER A 171 -7.82 4.50 4.87
C SER A 171 -7.14 3.46 5.75
N PHE A 172 -7.90 2.91 6.70
CA PHE A 172 -7.40 1.87 7.59
C PHE A 172 -6.88 0.64 6.81
N GLU A 173 -7.62 0.22 5.78
CA GLU A 173 -7.23 -0.86 4.88
C GLU A 173 -5.88 -0.59 4.18
N ALA A 174 -5.69 0.61 3.62
CA ALA A 174 -4.44 0.96 2.95
C ALA A 174 -3.24 0.92 3.91
N LEU A 175 -3.43 1.38 5.15
CA LEU A 175 -2.39 1.23 6.16
C LEU A 175 -2.12 -0.24 6.50
N CYS A 176 -3.14 -1.07 6.71
CA CYS A 176 -2.93 -2.49 7.01
C CYS A 176 -2.13 -3.20 5.91
N ILE A 177 -2.42 -2.91 4.64
CA ILE A 177 -1.63 -3.43 3.51
C ILE A 177 -0.18 -2.93 3.58
N ARG A 178 0.02 -1.64 3.86
CA ARG A 178 1.36 -1.04 4.02
C ARG A 178 2.10 -1.66 5.21
N PHE A 179 1.43 -1.91 6.33
CA PHE A 179 1.99 -2.58 7.51
C PHE A 179 2.57 -3.95 7.14
N ILE A 180 1.84 -4.77 6.38
CA ILE A 180 2.34 -6.09 5.94
C ILE A 180 3.64 -5.97 5.14
N LYS A 181 3.81 -4.92 4.33
CA LYS A 181 5.03 -4.68 3.56
C LYS A 181 6.25 -4.31 4.42
N PHE A 182 6.04 -3.68 5.58
CA PHE A 182 7.14 -3.11 6.39
C PHE A 182 7.42 -3.87 7.69
N THR A 183 6.46 -4.65 8.18
CA THR A 183 6.61 -5.40 9.42
C THR A 183 7.64 -6.51 9.30
N THR A 184 8.46 -6.67 10.33
CA THR A 184 9.39 -7.80 10.48
C THR A 184 8.69 -9.02 11.10
N GLN A 185 7.50 -8.84 11.68
CA GLN A 185 6.71 -9.93 12.24
C GLN A 185 6.19 -10.85 11.13
N ARG A 186 5.97 -12.13 11.44
CA ARG A 186 5.23 -13.03 10.55
C ARG A 186 3.77 -12.59 10.58
N ALA A 187 3.30 -12.00 9.50
CA ALA A 187 1.98 -11.43 9.43
C ALA A 187 1.29 -11.81 8.12
N ILE A 188 -0.01 -12.09 8.21
CA ILE A 188 -0.88 -12.34 7.05
C ILE A 188 -2.13 -11.47 7.20
N LEU A 189 -2.48 -10.74 6.16
CA LEU A 189 -3.70 -9.94 6.07
C LEU A 189 -4.62 -10.60 5.05
N VAL A 190 -5.85 -10.89 5.43
CA VAL A 190 -6.88 -11.46 4.56
C VAL A 190 -8.05 -10.49 4.48
N TYR A 191 -8.49 -10.22 3.26
CA TYR A 191 -9.65 -9.39 3.01
C TYR A 191 -10.78 -10.23 2.43
N TRP A 192 -11.94 -10.14 3.06
CA TRP A 192 -13.16 -10.87 2.73
C TRP A 192 -14.19 -9.90 2.13
N ASP A 193 -14.87 -10.34 1.08
CA ASP A 193 -15.91 -9.58 0.39
C ASP A 193 -17.08 -10.53 0.07
N ASN A 194 -18.27 -10.22 0.60
CA ASN A 194 -19.47 -11.06 0.48
C ASN A 194 -19.21 -12.53 0.89
N GLY A 195 -18.56 -12.74 2.03
CA GLY A 195 -18.27 -14.07 2.58
C GLY A 195 -17.09 -14.82 1.96
N TYR A 196 -16.38 -14.26 0.97
CA TYR A 196 -15.27 -14.95 0.29
C TYR A 196 -13.96 -14.16 0.34
N VAL A 197 -12.82 -14.86 0.36
CA VAL A 197 -11.49 -14.25 0.23
C VAL A 197 -11.42 -13.51 -1.10
N LYS A 198 -11.17 -12.21 -1.03
CA LYS A 198 -10.87 -11.37 -2.21
C LYS A 198 -9.38 -11.24 -2.42
N TYR A 199 -8.63 -10.90 -1.37
CA TYR A 199 -7.19 -10.66 -1.44
C TYR A 199 -6.49 -11.14 -0.16
N GLU A 200 -5.22 -11.51 -0.31
CA GLU A 200 -4.33 -11.95 0.76
C GLU A 200 -2.96 -11.27 0.60
N TRP A 201 -2.42 -10.73 1.69
CA TRP A 201 -1.05 -10.22 1.74
C TRP A 201 -0.28 -10.92 2.84
N ARG A 202 1.00 -11.20 2.57
CA ARG A 202 1.91 -11.87 3.52
C ARG A 202 3.15 -11.02 3.70
N SER A 203 3.62 -10.90 4.93
CA SER A 203 4.88 -10.21 5.21
C SER A 203 6.06 -10.99 4.65
N SER A 204 7.20 -10.33 4.46
CA SER A 204 8.43 -10.99 3.99
C SER A 204 8.82 -12.16 4.91
N SER A 205 8.69 -11.99 6.22
CA SER A 205 8.90 -13.05 7.22
C SER A 205 7.91 -14.20 7.08
N ALA A 206 6.62 -13.94 6.82
CA ALA A 206 5.63 -14.99 6.55
C ALA A 206 5.95 -15.76 5.27
N ILE A 207 6.35 -15.07 4.20
CA ILE A 207 6.74 -15.69 2.92
C ILE A 207 7.98 -16.57 3.11
N ARG A 208 9.04 -16.03 3.74
CA ARG A 208 10.31 -16.76 3.97
C ARG A 208 10.10 -18.03 4.79
N THR A 209 9.21 -17.97 5.77
CA THR A 209 8.84 -19.11 6.62
C THR A 209 7.76 -20.01 6.01
N ARG A 210 7.30 -19.71 4.79
CA ARG A 210 6.24 -20.42 4.05
C ARG A 210 4.89 -20.47 4.76
N ALA A 211 4.64 -19.55 5.68
CA ALA A 211 3.33 -19.37 6.28
C ALA A 211 2.31 -19.02 5.19
N ARG A 212 1.23 -19.79 5.13
CA ARG A 212 0.12 -19.60 4.19
C ARG A 212 -1.17 -20.05 4.84
N ILE A 213 -2.26 -19.38 4.51
CA ILE A 213 -3.57 -19.80 4.98
C ILE A 213 -4.00 -21.11 4.31
N ARG A 214 -4.77 -21.91 5.03
CA ARG A 214 -5.43 -23.10 4.54
C ARG A 214 -6.42 -22.70 3.46
N ARG A 215 -6.42 -23.46 2.36
CA ARG A 215 -7.41 -23.33 1.28
C ARG A 215 -8.07 -24.68 1.05
N ASN A 216 -9.38 -24.73 1.25
CA ASN A 216 -10.23 -25.92 1.12
C ASN A 216 -11.21 -25.81 -0.06
N ALA A 217 -11.41 -24.60 -0.62
CA ALA A 217 -12.33 -24.33 -1.72
C ALA A 217 -11.83 -23.15 -2.58
N ASP A 218 -12.47 -22.96 -3.74
CA ASP A 218 -12.32 -21.80 -4.61
C ASP A 218 -13.70 -21.36 -5.14
N PRO A 219 -14.25 -20.20 -4.72
CA PRO A 219 -13.67 -19.24 -3.79
C PRO A 219 -13.58 -19.76 -2.35
N GLN A 220 -12.64 -19.21 -1.56
CA GLN A 220 -12.41 -19.61 -0.17
C GLN A 220 -13.29 -18.81 0.79
N GLU A 221 -14.04 -19.49 1.66
CA GLU A 221 -14.79 -18.90 2.79
C GLU A 221 -13.96 -18.81 4.08
N PRO A 222 -14.35 -18.02 5.08
CA PRO A 222 -13.71 -18.04 6.40
C PRO A 222 -13.63 -19.46 6.99
N LEU A 223 -12.49 -19.81 7.58
CA LEU A 223 -12.28 -21.15 8.13
C LEU A 223 -13.13 -21.34 9.40
N PRO A 224 -13.85 -22.46 9.58
CA PRO A 224 -14.60 -22.73 10.81
C PRO A 224 -13.72 -22.64 12.06
N GLY A 225 -14.25 -22.04 13.13
CA GLY A 225 -13.53 -21.85 14.39
C GLY A 225 -12.54 -20.67 14.40
N THR A 226 -12.59 -19.80 13.38
CA THR A 226 -11.85 -18.53 13.34
C THR A 226 -12.77 -17.35 13.66
N LEU A 227 -12.20 -16.21 14.09
CA LEU A 227 -12.99 -14.99 14.28
C LEU A 227 -13.61 -14.52 12.96
N ALA A 228 -12.89 -14.68 11.84
CA ALA A 228 -13.40 -14.36 10.51
C ALA A 228 -14.72 -15.07 10.19
N ALA A 229 -14.89 -16.32 10.65
CA ALA A 229 -16.11 -17.11 10.46
C ALA A 229 -17.19 -16.88 11.52
N ASP A 230 -16.84 -16.28 12.66
CA ASP A 230 -17.76 -16.09 13.78
C ASP A 230 -18.65 -14.85 13.57
N ALA A 231 -19.88 -15.06 13.13
CA ALA A 231 -20.86 -14.00 12.91
C ALA A 231 -21.35 -13.31 14.21
N SER A 232 -21.09 -13.89 15.39
CA SER A 232 -21.45 -13.27 16.67
C SER A 232 -20.43 -12.21 17.12
N VAL A 233 -19.23 -12.20 16.52
CA VAL A 233 -18.16 -11.25 16.82
C VAL A 233 -18.07 -10.22 15.71
N ASP A 234 -18.59 -9.01 15.94
CA ASP A 234 -18.52 -7.92 14.96
C ASP A 234 -17.10 -7.35 14.80
N GLN A 235 -16.40 -7.15 15.92
CA GLN A 235 -15.07 -6.54 15.97
C GLN A 235 -14.23 -7.25 17.02
N GLU A 236 -12.95 -7.47 16.71
CA GLU A 236 -11.97 -7.95 17.69
C GLU A 236 -10.62 -7.26 17.42
N TRP A 237 -10.46 -6.07 17.99
CA TRP A 237 -9.33 -5.18 17.72
C TRP A 237 -8.13 -5.43 18.63
N ASN A 238 -8.32 -6.07 19.79
CA ASN A 238 -7.24 -6.46 20.70
C ASN A 238 -6.58 -7.77 20.27
N GLY A 239 -7.35 -8.57 19.53
CA GLY A 239 -6.95 -9.82 18.93
C GLY A 239 -7.05 -10.97 19.91
N THR A 240 -7.47 -12.12 19.40
CA THR A 240 -7.61 -13.36 20.17
C THR A 240 -6.51 -14.33 19.79
N GLU A 241 -5.91 -14.95 20.80
CA GLU A 241 -4.93 -16.01 20.57
C GLU A 241 -5.63 -17.33 20.23
N ILE A 242 -5.24 -17.92 19.11
CA ILE A 242 -5.75 -19.21 18.64
C ILE A 242 -4.59 -20.11 18.16
N SER A 243 -4.86 -21.39 17.95
CA SER A 243 -3.86 -22.28 17.35
C SER A 243 -3.53 -21.85 15.93
N ALA A 244 -2.24 -21.68 15.63
CA ALA A 244 -1.77 -21.33 14.29
C ALA A 244 -2.17 -22.38 13.25
N ALA A 245 -2.29 -23.65 13.65
CA ALA A 245 -2.65 -24.76 12.78
C ALA A 245 -4.05 -24.65 12.15
N ILE A 246 -4.96 -23.87 12.76
CA ILE A 246 -6.31 -23.59 12.22
C ILE A 246 -6.17 -22.87 10.88
N TRP A 247 -5.40 -21.77 10.87
CA TRP A 247 -5.12 -20.99 9.67
C TRP A 247 -4.02 -21.59 8.82
N CYS A 248 -2.91 -22.02 9.40
CA CYS A 248 -1.70 -22.43 8.70
C CYS A 248 -1.37 -23.89 9.03
N PRO A 249 -1.83 -24.88 8.24
CA PRO A 249 -1.77 -26.30 8.59
C PRO A 249 -0.35 -26.87 8.65
N GLU A 250 0.65 -26.15 8.11
CA GLU A 250 2.06 -26.54 8.20
C GLU A 250 2.75 -26.07 9.48
N GLU A 251 2.09 -25.25 10.31
CA GLU A 251 2.63 -24.83 11.59
C GLU A 251 2.47 -25.96 12.63
N ALA A 252 3.40 -26.05 13.58
CA ALA A 252 3.33 -27.05 14.63
C ALA A 252 2.09 -26.82 15.52
N GLN A 253 1.52 -27.91 16.06
CA GLN A 253 0.25 -27.86 16.80
C GLN A 253 0.27 -26.93 18.04
N HIS A 254 1.44 -26.75 18.66
CA HIS A 254 1.60 -25.89 19.82
C HIS A 254 1.72 -24.41 19.46
N MET A 255 2.07 -24.08 18.21
CA MET A 255 2.24 -22.70 17.79
C MET A 255 0.93 -21.94 17.82
N LYS A 256 1.03 -20.68 18.22
CA LYS A 256 -0.09 -19.75 18.32
C LYS A 256 0.02 -18.65 17.27
N LEU A 257 -1.13 -18.08 16.97
CA LEU A 257 -1.21 -16.78 16.32
C LEU A 257 -2.26 -15.94 17.01
N ARG A 258 -2.14 -14.63 16.85
CA ARG A 258 -3.18 -13.69 17.23
C ARG A 258 -4.00 -13.31 16.00
N GLU A 259 -5.28 -13.61 16.05
CA GLU A 259 -6.25 -13.23 15.03
C GLU A 259 -6.96 -11.94 15.45
N PHE A 260 -7.01 -10.98 14.55
CA PHE A 260 -7.78 -9.74 14.71
C PHE A 260 -8.87 -9.68 13.65
N LYS A 261 -10.01 -9.06 13.99
CA LYS A 261 -11.15 -8.90 13.08
C LYS A 261 -11.61 -7.46 13.04
N HIS A 262 -11.76 -6.93 11.83
CA HIS A 262 -12.46 -5.67 11.58
C HIS A 262 -13.52 -5.84 10.50
N SER A 263 -14.79 -5.66 10.88
CA SER A 263 -15.92 -5.76 9.94
C SER A 263 -16.40 -4.37 9.49
N TYR A 264 -16.69 -4.23 8.20
CA TYR A 264 -17.27 -3.01 7.60
C TYR A 264 -18.78 -3.20 7.39
N GLY A 265 -19.59 -2.72 8.33
CA GLY A 265 -21.04 -3.03 8.40
C GLY A 265 -21.88 -2.65 7.17
N ALA A 266 -21.42 -1.73 6.32
CA ALA A 266 -22.19 -1.29 5.15
C ALA A 266 -22.11 -2.22 3.92
N ARG A 267 -21.16 -3.17 3.88
CA ARG A 267 -20.84 -3.88 2.62
C ARG A 267 -20.48 -5.37 2.76
N ASP A 268 -20.75 -6.00 3.89
CA ASP A 268 -20.34 -7.39 4.18
C ASP A 268 -18.86 -7.67 3.83
N ARG A 269 -17.99 -6.81 4.38
CA ARG A 269 -16.53 -6.90 4.19
C ARG A 269 -15.87 -7.10 5.52
N VAL A 270 -14.91 -8.00 5.58
CA VAL A 270 -14.14 -8.28 6.79
C VAL A 270 -12.66 -8.16 6.45
N LEU A 271 -11.89 -7.60 7.37
CA LEU A 271 -10.43 -7.59 7.33
C LEU A 271 -9.93 -8.41 8.52
N THR A 272 -9.15 -9.44 8.22
CA THR A 272 -8.51 -10.31 9.20
C THR A 272 -7.01 -10.10 9.17
N LEU A 273 -6.44 -9.69 10.30
CA LEU A 273 -4.98 -9.67 10.48
C LEU A 273 -4.57 -10.85 11.35
N LEU A 274 -3.56 -11.59 10.91
CA LEU A 274 -2.95 -12.70 11.62
C LEU A 274 -1.52 -12.31 11.96
N LEU A 275 -1.18 -12.29 13.24
CA LEU A 275 0.21 -12.16 13.71
C LEU A 275 0.66 -13.50 14.30
N LEU A 276 1.61 -14.14 13.64
CA LEU A 276 2.11 -15.46 14.02
C LEU A 276 3.33 -15.32 14.93
N GLU A 277 3.50 -16.27 15.85
CA GLU A 277 4.76 -16.46 16.57
C GLU A 277 5.93 -16.68 15.61
N SER A 278 7.17 -16.47 16.08
CA SER A 278 8.37 -16.82 15.30
C SER A 278 8.31 -18.27 14.83
N ALA A 279 8.74 -18.53 13.60
CA ALA A 279 8.80 -19.89 13.09
C ALA A 279 9.81 -20.73 13.88
N GLU A 280 9.53 -22.03 14.01
CA GLU A 280 10.53 -22.97 14.48
C GLU A 280 11.77 -22.93 13.57
N PRO A 281 12.99 -23.10 14.12
CA PRO A 281 14.19 -23.26 13.33
C PRO A 281 14.03 -24.48 12.41
N ARG A 282 13.81 -24.27 11.11
CA ARG A 282 13.75 -25.38 10.16
C ARG A 282 15.19 -25.79 9.78
N PRO A 283 15.50 -27.08 9.56
CA PRO A 283 16.87 -27.53 9.28
C PRO A 283 17.54 -26.88 8.06
N TRP A 284 16.76 -26.38 7.11
CA TRP A 284 17.21 -25.64 5.93
C TRP A 284 17.10 -24.11 6.07
N ASP A 285 16.52 -23.60 7.17
CA ASP A 285 16.36 -22.18 7.43
C ASP A 285 17.69 -21.59 7.95
N ARG A 286 18.50 -21.12 7.00
CA ARG A 286 19.75 -20.39 7.27
C ARG A 286 19.53 -18.88 7.37
N SER A 287 18.30 -18.38 7.49
CA SER A 287 18.03 -16.93 7.53
C SER A 287 18.67 -16.20 8.71
N TRP A 288 19.16 -16.93 9.73
CA TRP A 288 19.98 -16.42 10.83
C TRP A 288 21.46 -16.18 10.47
N ARG A 289 21.96 -16.75 9.37
CA ARG A 289 23.35 -16.58 8.90
C ARG A 289 23.51 -15.40 7.95
N ASP A 290 22.46 -15.09 7.19
CA ASP A 290 22.48 -13.99 6.25
C ASP A 290 21.87 -12.77 6.95
N GLY A 291 22.72 -11.99 7.64
CA GLY A 291 22.41 -10.64 8.10
C GLY A 291 22.18 -9.64 6.98
N GLU A 292 21.79 -10.11 5.79
CA GLU A 292 21.53 -9.29 4.62
C GLU A 292 20.05 -8.95 4.56
N SER A 293 19.79 -7.67 4.82
CA SER A 293 18.59 -6.96 4.43
C SER A 293 18.27 -7.27 2.97
N PHE A 294 17.26 -8.12 2.74
CA PHE A 294 16.61 -8.26 1.43
C PHE A 294 16.10 -6.86 1.01
N ASP A 295 16.81 -6.21 0.10
CA ASP A 295 16.42 -4.92 -0.44
C ASP A 295 15.20 -5.12 -1.36
N SER A 296 14.44 -4.05 -1.55
CA SER A 296 13.29 -3.89 -2.45
C SER A 296 13.42 -4.53 -3.84
N LEU A 297 14.65 -4.74 -4.33
CA LEU A 297 14.96 -5.41 -5.59
C LEU A 297 14.62 -6.92 -5.57
N ASP A 298 14.81 -7.61 -4.44
CA ASP A 298 14.48 -9.03 -4.33
C ASP A 298 12.96 -9.28 -4.27
N GLN A 299 12.22 -8.25 -3.81
CA GLN A 299 10.76 -8.24 -3.78
C GLN A 299 10.15 -8.13 -5.19
N PHE A 300 10.89 -7.58 -6.16
CA PHE A 300 10.51 -7.55 -7.59
C PHE A 300 10.56 -8.96 -8.22
N VAL A 301 11.60 -9.73 -7.89
CA VAL A 301 11.81 -11.08 -8.45
C VAL A 301 10.82 -12.10 -7.88
N SER A 302 10.48 -12.00 -6.59
CA SER A 302 9.53 -12.93 -5.95
C SER A 302 8.09 -12.81 -6.48
N ASN A 303 7.75 -11.69 -7.12
CA ASN A 303 6.44 -11.46 -7.75
C ASN A 303 6.38 -11.94 -9.21
N GLY A 304 7.37 -12.72 -9.68
CA GLY A 304 7.36 -13.33 -11.01
C GLY A 304 7.76 -12.40 -12.15
N GLN A 305 8.40 -11.26 -11.86
CA GLN A 305 9.00 -10.40 -12.87
C GLN A 305 10.52 -10.61 -12.86
N LEU A 306 11.01 -11.40 -13.82
CA LEU A 306 12.44 -11.57 -14.01
C LEU A 306 13.04 -10.30 -14.62
N PRO A 307 14.20 -9.82 -14.13
CA PRO A 307 14.93 -8.77 -14.83
C PRO A 307 15.37 -9.32 -16.19
N VAL A 308 14.97 -8.65 -17.27
CA VAL A 308 15.54 -8.88 -18.59
C VAL A 308 16.97 -8.36 -18.55
N ARG A 309 17.93 -9.25 -18.84
CA ARG A 309 19.36 -8.93 -18.92
C ARG A 309 19.66 -7.91 -20.01
#